data_AF-A0A0D7CSU6-F1
#
_entry.id   AF-A0A0D7CSU6-F1
#
_cell.length_a   1.000
_cell.length_b   1.000
_cell.length_c   1.000
_cell.angle_alpha   90.00
_cell.angle_beta   90.00
_cell.angle_gamma   90.00
#
_symmetry.space_group_name_H-M   'P 1'
#
loop_
_entity.id
_entity.type
_entity.pdbx_description
1 polymer ?
#
loop_
_entity_poly.entity_id
_entity_poly.type
_entity_poly.pdbx_seq_one_letter_code
_entity_poly.pdbx_strand_id
1 'polypeptide(L)'
;MQGGAGLVVVTVVVVGLVVRRQLRTRPVRRNGSLIAPAVLGVLGVLGITFGIASVVKYRPLTFLPIALLVVSLAVAAGFGVVRARTVRVWRGPQGEVWRKGTAATTVLWLASVVVHGGLGLWIDHVAGAGMLGAASVYAYLAIGLGTQNVLVRGRAVAL
;
A
#
# COMPACT_ATOMS: atom_id res chain seq x y z
N MET A 1 25.44 9.23 -17.20
CA MET A 1 24.46 10.05 -16.45
C MET A 1 23.00 9.87 -16.92
N GLN A 2 22.65 8.85 -17.72
CA GLN A 2 21.29 8.69 -18.28
C GLN A 2 20.24 8.11 -17.30
N GLY A 3 20.65 7.51 -16.18
CA GLY A 3 19.73 6.88 -15.22
C GLY A 3 18.88 7.87 -14.40
N GLY A 4 19.36 9.10 -14.16
CA GLY A 4 18.68 10.07 -13.31
C GLY A 4 17.41 10.65 -13.95
N ALA A 5 17.47 11.01 -15.23
CA ALA A 5 16.32 11.59 -15.94
C ALA A 5 15.16 10.59 -16.07
N GLY A 6 15.45 9.32 -16.33
CA GLY A 6 14.44 8.26 -16.41
C GLY A 6 13.72 8.04 -15.08
N LEU A 7 14.46 7.98 -13.96
CA LEU A 7 13.88 7.86 -12.63
C LEU A 7 12.99 9.05 -12.28
N VAL A 8 13.45 10.28 -12.55
CA VAL A 8 12.67 11.50 -12.32
C VAL A 8 11.36 11.47 -13.11
N VAL A 9 11.40 11.11 -14.40
CA VAL A 9 10.19 11.01 -15.24
C VAL A 9 9.23 9.95 -14.69
N VAL A 10 9.72 8.75 -14.34
CA VAL A 10 8.90 7.67 -13.76
C VAL A 10 8.26 8.12 -12.45
N THR A 11 9.04 8.75 -11.56
CA THR A 11 8.52 9.28 -10.29
C THR A 11 7.43 10.31 -10.51
N VAL A 12 7.64 11.30 -11.40
CA VAL A 12 6.64 12.32 -11.72
C VAL A 12 5.37 11.69 -12.28
N VAL A 13 5.49 10.72 -13.19
CA VAL A 13 4.33 10.01 -13.77
C VAL A 13 3.57 9.23 -12.70
N VAL A 14 4.26 8.47 -11.84
CA VAL A 14 3.63 7.70 -10.76
C VAL A 14 2.93 8.62 -9.77
N VAL A 15 3.59 9.70 -9.34
CA VAL A 15 3.01 10.70 -8.43
C VAL A 15 1.78 11.35 -9.07
N GLY A 16 1.87 11.79 -10.32
CA GLY A 16 0.75 12.37 -11.06
C GLY A 16 -0.42 11.40 -11.20
N LEU A 17 -0.16 10.12 -11.48
CA LEU A 17 -1.17 9.07 -11.53
C LEU A 17 -1.82 8.82 -10.17
N VAL A 18 -1.04 8.80 -9.08
CA VAL A 18 -1.56 8.64 -7.72
C VAL A 18 -2.47 9.81 -7.37
N VAL A 19 -2.02 11.06 -7.57
CA VAL A 19 -2.82 12.28 -7.34
C VAL A 19 -4.12 12.21 -8.14
N ARG A 20 -4.05 11.96 -9.45
CA ARG A 20 -5.22 11.85 -10.32
C ARG A 20 -6.18 10.77 -9.87
N ARG A 21 -5.67 9.61 -9.43
CA ARG A 21 -6.52 8.50 -8.96
C ARG A 21 -7.18 8.80 -7.63
N GLN A 22 -6.49 9.47 -6.70
CA GLN A 22 -7.02 9.81 -5.38
C GLN A 22 -8.10 10.90 -5.44
N LEU A 23 -7.91 11.92 -6.28
CA LEU A 23 -8.83 13.05 -6.38
C LEU A 23 -10.06 12.80 -7.27
N ARG A 24 -10.17 11.62 -7.89
CA ARG A 24 -11.35 11.24 -8.68
C ARG A 24 -12.49 10.80 -7.77
N THR A 25 -13.65 11.42 -7.96
CA THR A 25 -14.92 10.95 -7.37
C THR A 25 -15.25 9.57 -7.94
N ARG A 26 -15.54 8.62 -7.07
CA ARG A 26 -15.90 7.24 -7.44
C ARG A 26 -17.04 6.74 -6.57
N PRO A 27 -17.94 5.89 -7.09
CA PRO A 27 -18.96 5.27 -6.28
C PRO A 27 -18.32 4.28 -5.29
N VAL A 28 -18.90 4.16 -4.10
CA VAL A 28 -18.54 3.12 -3.14
C VAL A 28 -19.13 1.79 -3.61
N ARG A 29 -18.33 1.01 -4.34
CA ARG A 29 -18.76 -0.31 -4.84
C ARG A 29 -18.89 -1.31 -3.69
N ARG A 30 -19.99 -2.07 -3.67
CA ARG A 30 -20.31 -3.07 -2.63
C ARG A 30 -19.26 -4.20 -2.55
N ASN A 31 -18.88 -4.78 -3.71
CA ASN A 31 -17.94 -5.92 -3.80
C ASN A 31 -16.61 -5.56 -4.50
N GLY A 32 -16.65 -4.72 -5.54
CA GLY A 32 -15.47 -4.37 -6.34
C GLY A 32 -14.37 -3.60 -5.61
N SER A 33 -14.61 -3.18 -4.36
CA SER A 33 -13.61 -2.51 -3.51
C SER A 33 -12.59 -3.48 -2.88
N LEU A 34 -12.93 -4.77 -2.72
CA LEU A 34 -12.07 -5.74 -2.04
C LEU A 34 -11.28 -6.67 -2.98
N ILE A 35 -11.68 -6.75 -4.25
CA ILE A 35 -10.99 -7.59 -5.25
C ILE A 35 -9.52 -7.18 -5.39
N ALA A 36 -9.24 -5.88 -5.53
CA ALA A 36 -7.86 -5.40 -5.69
C ALA A 36 -6.98 -5.72 -4.47
N PRO A 37 -7.37 -5.40 -3.22
CA PRO A 37 -6.65 -5.86 -2.03
C PRO A 37 -6.48 -7.38 -1.95
N ALA A 38 -7.49 -8.16 -2.35
CA ALA A 38 -7.39 -9.63 -2.32
C ALA A 38 -6.35 -10.15 -3.32
N VAL A 39 -6.36 -9.67 -4.57
CA VAL A 39 -5.34 -10.04 -5.58
C VAL A 39 -3.94 -9.63 -5.12
N LEU A 40 -3.80 -8.40 -4.59
CA LEU A 40 -2.54 -7.94 -4.02
C LEU A 40 -2.11 -8.80 -2.81
N GLY A 41 -3.06 -9.29 -2.02
CA GLY A 41 -2.81 -10.17 -0.88
C GLY A 41 -2.20 -11.49 -1.34
N VAL A 42 -2.79 -12.12 -2.36
CA VAL A 42 -2.26 -13.35 -2.97
C VAL A 42 -0.85 -13.10 -3.52
N LEU A 43 -0.66 -12.04 -4.31
CA LEU A 43 0.66 -11.66 -4.83
C LEU A 43 1.66 -11.35 -3.71
N GLY A 44 1.20 -10.78 -2.60
CA GLY A 44 1.99 -10.49 -1.41
C GLY A 44 2.47 -11.75 -0.70
N VAL A 45 1.59 -12.73 -0.53
CA VAL A 45 1.96 -14.04 0.02
C VAL A 45 3.00 -14.70 -0.88
N LEU A 46 2.75 -14.76 -2.20
CA LEU A 46 3.70 -15.33 -3.16
C LEU A 46 5.06 -14.61 -3.15
N GLY A 47 5.04 -13.27 -3.09
CA GLY A 47 6.24 -12.44 -3.01
C GLY A 47 7.04 -12.69 -1.74
N ILE A 48 6.38 -12.73 -0.57
CA ILE A 48 7.04 -13.03 0.71
C ILE A 48 7.62 -14.44 0.71
N THR A 49 6.87 -15.44 0.24
CA THR A 49 7.35 -16.82 0.13
C THR A 49 8.59 -16.91 -0.75
N PHE A 50 8.57 -16.24 -1.92
CA PHE A 50 9.72 -16.15 -2.80
C PHE A 50 10.91 -15.43 -2.13
N GLY A 51 10.66 -14.30 -1.47
CA GLY A 51 11.68 -13.54 -0.76
C GLY A 51 12.36 -14.38 0.33
N ILE A 52 11.58 -15.06 1.17
CA ILE A 52 12.08 -15.98 2.20
C ILE A 52 12.91 -17.11 1.57
N ALA A 53 12.37 -17.78 0.55
CA ALA A 53 13.07 -18.87 -0.13
C ALA A 53 14.41 -18.42 -0.74
N SER A 54 14.45 -17.19 -1.29
CA SER A 54 15.66 -16.62 -1.87
C SER A 54 16.76 -16.40 -0.84
N VAL A 55 16.42 -16.09 0.41
CA VAL A 55 17.38 -15.84 1.50
C VAL A 55 17.85 -17.15 2.12
N VAL A 56 16.90 -18.03 2.49
CA VAL A 56 17.18 -19.30 3.17
C VAL A 56 18.08 -20.21 2.35
N LYS A 57 18.05 -20.09 1.01
CA LYS A 57 18.97 -20.79 0.10
C LYS A 57 20.45 -20.52 0.40
N TYR A 58 20.79 -19.32 0.87
CA TYR A 58 22.18 -18.91 1.08
C TYR A 58 22.53 -18.72 2.56
N ARG A 59 21.58 -18.31 3.40
CA ARG A 59 21.80 -18.03 4.83
C ARG A 59 20.52 -18.25 5.64
N PRO A 60 20.62 -18.66 6.92
CA PRO A 60 19.45 -18.77 7.78
C PRO A 60 18.81 -17.39 7.98
N LEU A 61 17.47 -17.35 7.95
CA LEU A 61 16.73 -16.12 8.24
C LEU A 61 16.87 -15.79 9.73
N THR A 62 17.30 -14.57 10.04
CA THR A 62 17.38 -14.08 11.41
C THR A 62 16.05 -13.46 11.86
N PHE A 63 15.91 -13.20 13.16
CA PHE A 63 14.70 -12.59 13.72
C PHE A 63 14.42 -11.17 13.19
N LEU A 64 15.47 -10.38 12.96
CA LEU A 64 15.37 -8.96 12.65
C LEU A 64 14.60 -8.66 11.33
N PRO A 65 14.90 -9.30 10.17
CA PRO A 65 14.11 -9.13 8.95
C PRO A 65 12.62 -9.45 9.12
N ILE A 66 12.30 -10.49 9.90
CA ILE A 66 10.92 -10.90 10.16
C ILE A 66 10.20 -9.84 10.99
N ALA A 67 10.85 -9.35 12.05
CA ALA A 67 10.32 -8.28 12.88
C ALA A 67 10.07 -7.01 12.06
N LEU A 68 11.02 -6.60 11.23
CA LEU A 68 10.87 -5.43 10.34
C LEU A 68 9.77 -5.62 9.30
N LEU A 69 9.60 -6.82 8.75
CA LEU A 69 8.48 -7.13 7.86
C LEU A 69 7.13 -6.97 8.58
N VAL A 70 6.99 -7.51 9.79
CA VAL A 70 5.77 -7.37 10.59
C VAL A 70 5.50 -5.90 10.92
N VAL A 71 6.52 -5.13 11.30
CA VAL A 71 6.42 -3.69 11.52
C VAL A 71 5.97 -2.97 10.24
N SER A 72 6.54 -3.31 9.09
CA SER A 72 6.15 -2.74 7.79
C SER A 72 4.66 -2.99 7.50
N LEU A 73 4.16 -4.20 7.74
CA LEU A 73 2.74 -4.52 7.55
C LEU A 73 1.83 -3.78 8.55
N ALA A 74 2.24 -3.66 9.80
CA ALA A 74 1.51 -2.88 10.81
C ALA A 74 1.45 -1.39 10.44
N VAL A 75 2.55 -0.84 9.93
CA VAL A 75 2.61 0.53 9.41
C VAL A 75 1.68 0.71 8.21
N ALA A 76 1.63 -0.26 7.28
CA ALA A 76 0.67 -0.25 6.18
C ALA A 76 -0.78 -0.15 6.67
N ALA A 77 -1.15 -0.97 7.67
CA ALA A 77 -2.46 -0.93 8.28
C ALA A 77 -2.75 0.43 8.92
N GLY A 78 -1.80 0.97 9.68
CA GLY A 78 -1.88 2.31 10.30
C GLY A 78 -2.14 3.41 9.26
N PHE A 79 -1.37 3.44 8.18
CA PHE A 79 -1.63 4.34 7.06
C PHE A 79 -3.02 4.13 6.44
N GLY A 80 -3.47 2.89 6.30
CA GLY A 80 -4.81 2.56 5.83
C GLY A 80 -5.91 3.16 6.71
N VAL A 81 -5.77 3.07 8.04
CA VAL A 81 -6.67 3.68 9.03
C VAL A 81 -6.71 5.20 8.87
N VAL A 82 -5.54 5.85 8.88
CA VAL A 82 -5.48 7.31 8.79
C VAL A 82 -6.02 7.80 7.45
N ARG A 83 -5.66 7.14 6.34
CA ARG A 83 -6.20 7.48 5.02
C ARG A 83 -7.71 7.33 4.98
N ALA A 84 -8.28 6.28 5.56
CA ALA A 84 -9.74 6.10 5.59
C ALA A 84 -10.48 7.27 6.23
N ARG A 85 -9.87 7.93 7.22
CA ARG A 85 -10.44 9.12 7.88
C ARG A 85 -10.37 10.37 6.99
N THR A 86 -9.33 10.48 6.17
CA THR A 86 -9.16 11.61 5.23
C THR A 86 -10.03 11.53 3.96
N VAL A 87 -10.60 10.37 3.66
CA VAL A 87 -11.50 10.17 2.51
C VAL A 87 -12.86 10.81 2.83
N ARG A 88 -13.35 11.63 1.89
CA ARG A 88 -14.73 12.15 1.96
C ARG A 88 -15.69 11.09 1.44
N VAL A 89 -16.76 10.87 2.18
CA VAL A 89 -17.86 9.96 1.83
C VAL A 89 -19.16 10.73 1.99
N TRP A 90 -20.06 10.65 1.01
CA TRP A 90 -21.34 11.35 1.05
C TRP A 90 -22.39 10.62 0.21
N ARG A 91 -23.68 10.83 0.52
CA ARG A 91 -24.80 10.36 -0.30
C ARG A 91 -25.08 11.38 -1.41
N GLY A 92 -25.22 10.88 -2.64
CA GLY A 92 -25.64 11.67 -3.79
C GLY A 92 -27.16 11.85 -3.86
N PRO A 93 -27.64 12.71 -4.77
CA PRO A 93 -29.06 13.02 -4.91
C PRO A 93 -29.95 11.80 -5.21
N GLN A 94 -29.38 10.78 -5.85
CA GLN A 94 -30.06 9.56 -6.28
C GLN A 94 -29.88 8.40 -5.27
N GLY A 95 -29.39 8.68 -4.05
CA GLY A 95 -29.17 7.66 -3.01
C GLY A 95 -27.85 6.89 -3.14
N GLU A 96 -27.08 7.07 -4.23
CA GLU A 96 -25.75 6.45 -4.37
C GLU A 96 -24.74 7.02 -3.37
N VAL A 97 -23.90 6.16 -2.79
CA VAL A 97 -22.83 6.60 -1.89
C VAL A 97 -21.53 6.80 -2.67
N TRP A 98 -20.99 8.01 -2.58
CA TRP A 98 -19.79 8.44 -3.28
C TRP A 98 -18.60 8.54 -2.33
N ARG A 99 -17.39 8.36 -2.87
CA ARG A 99 -16.14 8.61 -2.18
C ARG A 99 -15.16 9.42 -3.02
N LYS A 100 -14.34 10.23 -2.35
CA LYS A 100 -13.25 10.99 -2.96
C LYS A 100 -12.08 11.12 -1.98
N GLY A 101 -10.87 10.81 -2.44
CA GLY A 101 -9.67 11.10 -1.69
C GLY A 101 -9.41 12.60 -1.62
N THR A 102 -8.61 13.02 -0.64
CA THR A 102 -8.21 14.42 -0.44
C THR A 102 -6.72 14.62 -0.73
N ALA A 103 -6.26 15.87 -0.69
CA ALA A 103 -4.83 16.17 -0.69
C ALA A 103 -4.11 15.42 0.45
N ALA A 104 -4.71 15.39 1.64
CA ALA A 104 -4.20 14.61 2.78
C ALA A 104 -4.11 13.10 2.46
N THR A 105 -5.13 12.52 1.82
CA THR A 105 -5.08 11.11 1.37
C THR A 105 -3.91 10.87 0.42
N THR A 106 -3.61 11.84 -0.44
CA THR A 106 -2.53 11.76 -1.43
C THR A 106 -1.16 11.85 -0.76
N VAL A 107 -0.96 12.81 0.14
CA VAL A 107 0.27 12.95 0.93
C VAL A 107 0.55 11.68 1.73
N LEU A 108 -0.46 11.11 2.40
CA LEU A 108 -0.34 9.85 3.12
C LEU A 108 -0.02 8.66 2.21
N TRP A 109 -0.40 8.70 0.94
CA TRP A 109 -0.02 7.68 -0.03
C TRP A 109 1.46 7.77 -0.39
N LEU A 110 1.95 8.99 -0.65
CA LEU A 110 3.37 9.23 -0.93
C LEU A 110 4.24 8.89 0.28
N ALA A 111 3.86 9.35 1.47
CA ALA A 111 4.55 9.01 2.72
C ALA A 111 4.60 7.48 2.92
N SER A 112 3.50 6.78 2.67
CA SER A 112 3.44 5.31 2.74
C SER A 112 4.38 4.61 1.75
N VAL A 113 4.61 5.18 0.56
CA VAL A 113 5.59 4.63 -0.41
C VAL A 113 7.01 4.84 0.11
N VAL A 114 7.33 6.04 0.59
CA VAL A 114 8.65 6.36 1.15
C VAL A 114 8.97 5.49 2.36
N VAL A 115 8.02 5.35 3.30
CA VAL A 115 8.21 4.54 4.50
C VAL A 115 8.40 3.05 4.15
N HIS A 116 7.60 2.51 3.24
CA HIS A 116 7.79 1.13 2.79
C HIS A 116 9.13 0.93 2.08
N GLY A 117 9.52 1.85 1.20
CA GLY A 117 10.82 1.80 0.52
C GLY A 117 11.98 1.83 1.52
N GLY A 118 11.93 2.72 2.52
CA GLY A 118 12.94 2.80 3.58
C GLY A 118 13.04 1.52 4.42
N LEU A 119 11.89 0.98 4.86
CA LEU A 119 11.87 -0.29 5.59
C LEU A 119 12.33 -1.47 4.72
N GLY A 120 11.97 -1.48 3.44
CA GLY A 120 12.40 -2.50 2.49
C GLY A 120 13.92 -2.49 2.31
N LEU A 121 14.51 -1.32 2.08
CA LEU A 121 15.96 -1.16 1.99
C LEU A 121 16.67 -1.57 3.29
N TRP A 122 16.06 -1.31 4.46
CA TRP A 122 16.58 -1.80 5.74
C TRP A 122 16.57 -3.33 5.77
N ILE A 123 15.43 -3.96 5.50
CA ILE A 123 15.27 -5.42 5.46
C ILE A 123 16.32 -6.05 4.52
N ASP A 124 16.46 -5.48 3.33
CA ASP A 124 17.24 -6.04 2.24
C ASP A 124 18.75 -5.89 2.47
N HIS A 125 19.21 -4.70 2.85
CA HIS A 125 20.65 -4.38 2.90
C HIS A 125 21.25 -4.42 4.30
N VAL A 126 20.50 -3.99 5.32
CA VAL A 126 21.03 -3.87 6.68
C VAL A 126 20.71 -5.11 7.51
N ALA A 127 19.49 -5.65 7.39
CA ALA A 127 19.09 -6.88 8.06
C ALA A 127 19.50 -8.14 7.28
N GLY A 128 20.01 -7.98 6.06
CA GLY A 128 20.64 -9.05 5.26
C GLY A 128 19.66 -10.03 4.62
N ALA A 129 18.41 -9.61 4.36
CA ALA A 129 17.36 -10.46 3.79
C ALA A 129 17.15 -10.29 2.28
N GLY A 130 18.17 -9.79 1.57
CA GLY A 130 18.23 -9.86 0.11
C GLY A 130 17.10 -9.08 -0.58
N MET A 131 16.06 -9.76 -1.04
CA MET A 131 14.93 -9.18 -1.77
C MET A 131 13.60 -9.27 -1.00
N LEU A 132 13.62 -9.66 0.27
CA LEU A 132 12.42 -9.87 1.08
C LEU A 132 11.61 -8.57 1.26
N GLY A 133 12.29 -7.47 1.52
CA GLY A 133 11.72 -6.13 1.65
C GLY A 133 11.01 -5.73 0.37
N ALA A 134 11.72 -5.73 -0.76
CA ALA A 134 11.14 -5.45 -2.08
C ALA A 134 9.96 -6.38 -2.44
N ALA A 135 10.08 -7.68 -2.17
CA ALA A 135 9.04 -8.66 -2.49
C ALA A 135 7.77 -8.52 -1.63
N SER A 136 7.87 -7.85 -0.47
CA SER A 136 6.74 -7.60 0.42
C SER A 136 5.80 -6.47 -0.03
N VAL A 137 6.13 -5.75 -1.11
CA VAL A 137 5.36 -4.58 -1.58
C VAL A 137 3.89 -4.88 -1.85
N TYR A 138 3.58 -6.03 -2.43
CA TYR A 138 2.19 -6.42 -2.70
C TYR A 138 1.42 -6.69 -1.41
N ALA A 139 2.05 -7.30 -0.40
CA ALA A 139 1.46 -7.51 0.92
C ALA A 139 1.21 -6.18 1.63
N TYR A 140 2.20 -5.27 1.60
CA TYR A 140 2.07 -3.93 2.17
C TYR A 140 0.90 -3.15 1.55
N LEU A 141 0.78 -3.18 0.21
CA LEU A 141 -0.34 -2.56 -0.50
C LEU A 141 -1.68 -3.22 -0.19
N ALA A 142 -1.72 -4.56 -0.12
CA ALA A 142 -2.93 -5.32 0.19
C ALA A 142 -3.49 -4.94 1.56
N ILE A 143 -2.64 -4.93 2.59
CA ILE A 143 -3.02 -4.56 3.96
C ILE A 143 -3.46 -3.09 3.99
N GLY A 144 -2.64 -2.17 3.50
CA GLY A 144 -2.96 -0.74 3.57
C GLY A 144 -4.21 -0.33 2.79
N LEU A 145 -4.48 -0.95 1.62
CA LEU A 145 -5.69 -0.69 0.85
C LEU A 145 -6.89 -1.45 1.39
N GLY A 146 -6.70 -2.68 1.87
CA GLY A 146 -7.73 -3.49 2.52
C GLY A 146 -8.30 -2.78 3.74
N THR A 147 -7.44 -2.38 4.68
CA THR A 147 -7.84 -1.62 5.88
C THR A 147 -8.59 -0.34 5.50
N GLN A 148 -8.06 0.43 4.53
CA GLN A 148 -8.74 1.65 4.09
C GLN A 148 -10.13 1.36 3.50
N ASN A 149 -10.26 0.36 2.64
CA ASN A 149 -11.51 0.03 1.95
C ASN A 149 -12.58 -0.49 2.91
N VAL A 150 -12.20 -1.32 3.89
CA VAL A 150 -13.13 -1.82 4.94
C VAL A 150 -13.68 -0.65 5.76
N LEU A 151 -12.82 0.25 6.22
CA LEU A 151 -13.23 1.38 7.05
C LEU A 151 -14.06 2.42 6.27
N VAL A 152 -13.69 2.73 5.02
CA VAL A 152 -14.49 3.61 4.16
C VAL A 152 -15.87 3.00 3.89
N ARG A 153 -15.96 1.68 3.69
CA ARG A 153 -17.24 0.98 3.51
C ARG A 153 -18.09 1.03 4.79
N GLY A 154 -17.49 0.81 5.96
CA GLY A 154 -18.19 0.95 7.24
C GLY A 154 -18.83 2.33 7.40
N ARG A 155 -18.06 3.39 7.10
CA ARG A 155 -18.57 4.78 7.10
C ARG A 155 -19.67 5.01 6.08
N ALA A 156 -19.56 4.40 4.90
CA ALA A 156 -20.57 4.52 3.85
C ALA A 156 -21.92 3.86 4.21
N VAL A 157 -21.88 2.76 4.98
CA VAL A 157 -23.10 2.09 5.48
C VAL A 157 -23.76 2.87 6.61
N ALA A 158 -22.99 3.64 7.37
CA ALA A 158 -23.47 4.46 8.48
C ALA A 158 -24.03 5.84 8.06
N LEU A 159 -23.82 6.26 6.80
CA LEU A 159 -24.50 7.42 6.22
C LEU A 159 -25.96 7.08 5.96
#